data_AF-A0A7X6P0S5-F1
#
_entry.id   AF-A0A7X6P0S5-F1
#
_cell.length_a   1.000
_cell.length_b   1.000
_cell.length_c   1.000
_cell.angle_alpha   90.00
_cell.angle_beta   90.00
_cell.angle_gamma   90.00
#
_symmetry.space_group_name_H-M   'P 1'
#
loop_
_entity.id
_entity.type
_entity.pdbx_description
1 polymer ?
#
loop_
_entity_poly.entity_id
_entity_poly.type
_entity_poly.pdbx_seq_one_letter_code
_entity_poly.pdbx_strand_id
1 'polypeptide(L)'
;CYNATRGDAGVWGTRTDTPDSLQNIAEGSERHAFDERADVRDDVDLVYNKRMPSAFFETPLRSFLQWHRVDTVVVTGGSTSGCVRATAVDALSYGFRTIVPIETTADKHESYHFANLTDLALKYADVVDVAEVIEYLEARRNA
;
A
#
# COMPACT_ATOMS: atom_id res chain seq x y z
N CYS A 1 -5.83 9.91 -3.46
CA CYS A 1 -6.62 10.86 -4.28
C CYS A 1 -6.57 12.22 -3.61
N TYR A 2 -6.91 13.26 -4.36
CA TYR A 2 -6.87 14.64 -3.90
C TYR A 2 -8.25 15.27 -4.01
N ASN A 3 -8.48 16.31 -3.22
CA ASN A 3 -9.73 17.05 -3.26
C ASN A 3 -9.93 17.70 -4.64
N ALA A 4 -11.14 18.21 -4.90
CA ALA A 4 -11.47 18.78 -6.21
C ALA A 4 -10.55 19.93 -6.65
N THR A 5 -9.99 20.70 -5.70
CA THR A 5 -9.06 21.82 -6.00
C THR A 5 -7.61 21.36 -6.11
N ARG A 6 -7.31 20.11 -5.76
CA ARG A 6 -5.96 19.52 -5.66
C ARG A 6 -5.03 20.28 -4.69
N GLY A 7 -5.59 21.14 -3.84
CA GLY A 7 -4.83 21.95 -2.89
C GLY A 7 -4.18 21.10 -1.79
N ASP A 8 -4.69 19.88 -1.56
CA ASP A 8 -4.15 18.91 -0.61
C ASP A 8 -3.04 18.02 -1.21
N ALA A 9 -2.58 18.30 -2.44
CA ALA A 9 -1.44 17.61 -3.05
C ALA A 9 -0.08 18.07 -2.54
N GLY A 10 0.01 19.25 -1.92
CA GLY A 10 1.29 19.79 -1.41
C GLY A 10 2.40 19.78 -2.47
N VAL A 11 3.64 19.50 -2.03
CA VAL A 11 4.82 19.42 -2.91
C VAL A 11 4.70 18.27 -3.94
N TRP A 12 3.90 17.24 -3.65
CA TRP A 12 3.67 16.17 -4.63
C TRP A 12 3.05 16.71 -5.92
N GLY A 13 2.11 17.65 -5.79
CA GLY A 13 1.43 18.29 -6.90
C GLY A 13 2.35 19.12 -7.82
N THR A 14 3.56 19.45 -7.38
CA THR A 14 4.50 20.26 -8.18
C THR A 14 5.51 19.43 -8.99
N ARG A 15 5.51 18.10 -8.86
CA ARG A 15 6.57 17.27 -9.47
C ARG A 15 6.38 17.04 -10.97
N THR A 16 5.16 16.74 -11.40
CA THR A 16 4.81 16.42 -12.80
C THR A 16 3.34 16.79 -13.01
N ASP A 17 2.93 17.29 -14.18
CA ASP A 17 1.51 17.56 -14.47
C ASP A 17 1.09 17.02 -15.84
N THR A 18 1.10 15.69 -15.98
CA THR A 18 0.55 14.99 -17.14
C THR A 18 -0.87 14.50 -16.83
N PRO A 19 -1.68 14.14 -17.85
CA PRO A 19 -3.00 13.55 -17.61
C PRO A 19 -2.96 12.34 -16.66
N ASP A 20 -1.87 11.56 -16.68
CA ASP A 20 -1.70 10.37 -15.85
C ASP A 20 -1.10 10.64 -14.47
N SER A 21 -0.68 11.87 -14.18
CA SER A 21 -0.07 12.21 -12.89
C SER A 21 -1.04 11.99 -11.73
N LEU A 22 -0.53 11.44 -10.62
CA LEU A 22 -1.36 11.03 -9.49
C LEU A 22 -2.11 12.19 -8.83
N GLN A 23 -1.58 13.42 -8.88
CA GLN A 23 -2.30 14.58 -8.35
C GLN A 23 -3.57 14.94 -9.12
N ASN A 24 -3.74 14.38 -10.32
CA ASN A 24 -4.91 14.60 -11.15
C ASN A 24 -6.02 13.58 -10.86
N ILE A 25 -5.80 12.63 -9.93
CA ILE A 25 -6.83 11.69 -9.46
C ILE A 25 -7.68 12.35 -8.37
N ALA A 26 -8.83 12.88 -8.80
CA ALA A 26 -9.82 13.49 -7.92
C ALA A 26 -10.62 12.44 -7.16
N GLU A 27 -10.98 12.77 -5.92
CA GLU A 27 -11.96 11.99 -5.14
C GLU A 27 -13.28 11.84 -5.92
N GLY A 28 -13.84 10.63 -5.91
CA GLY A 28 -15.04 10.26 -6.66
C GLY A 28 -14.86 10.05 -8.17
N SER A 29 -13.66 10.25 -8.72
CA SER A 29 -13.39 9.93 -10.14
C SER A 29 -13.27 8.43 -10.39
N GLU A 30 -13.43 8.01 -11.65
CA GLU A 30 -13.21 6.61 -12.06
C GLU A 30 -11.82 6.09 -11.64
N ARG A 31 -10.77 6.91 -11.81
CA ARG A 31 -9.40 6.56 -11.42
C ARG A 31 -9.18 6.47 -9.90
N HIS A 32 -10.12 6.99 -9.11
CA HIS A 32 -10.13 6.87 -7.66
C HIS A 32 -10.88 5.62 -7.19
N ALA A 33 -11.82 5.10 -7.99
CA ALA A 33 -12.57 3.91 -7.63
C ALA A 33 -11.65 2.69 -7.50
N PHE A 34 -12.05 1.76 -6.64
CA PHE A 34 -11.42 0.44 -6.58
C PHE A 34 -11.69 -0.33 -7.87
N ASP A 35 -10.74 -1.19 -8.24
CA ASP A 35 -10.94 -2.15 -9.33
C ASP A 35 -12.08 -3.11 -8.95
N GLU A 36 -13.00 -3.38 -9.88
CA GLU A 36 -14.18 -4.24 -9.65
C GLU A 36 -13.82 -5.67 -9.23
N ARG A 37 -12.58 -6.11 -9.47
CA ARG A 37 -12.07 -7.42 -9.05
C ARG A 37 -11.67 -7.45 -7.57
N ALA A 38 -11.54 -6.29 -6.92
CA ALA A 38 -11.30 -6.21 -5.48
C ALA A 38 -12.65 -6.23 -4.74
N ASP A 39 -12.91 -7.32 -4.01
CA ASP A 39 -14.07 -7.47 -3.13
C ASP A 39 -13.89 -6.64 -1.85
N VAL A 40 -14.15 -5.34 -1.93
CA VAL A 40 -14.11 -4.41 -0.79
C VAL A 40 -15.48 -4.36 -0.14
N ARG A 41 -15.54 -4.66 1.15
CA ARG A 41 -16.78 -4.80 1.92
C ARG A 41 -16.87 -3.74 3.02
N ASP A 42 -17.75 -2.76 2.85
CA ASP A 42 -17.90 -1.61 3.76
C ASP A 42 -18.28 -1.98 5.21
N ASP A 43 -18.81 -3.19 5.44
CA ASP A 43 -19.18 -3.68 6.78
C ASP A 43 -18.00 -4.19 7.60
N VAL A 44 -16.86 -4.47 6.96
CA VAL A 44 -15.66 -5.02 7.61
C VAL A 44 -14.35 -4.33 7.23
N ASP A 45 -14.26 -3.75 6.04
CA ASP A 45 -13.04 -3.16 5.51
C ASP A 45 -12.94 -1.68 5.87
N LEU A 46 -11.75 -1.25 6.27
CA LEU A 46 -11.48 0.13 6.61
C LEU A 46 -10.75 0.83 5.45
N VAL A 47 -11.40 1.85 4.89
CA VAL A 47 -10.88 2.59 3.73
C VAL A 47 -10.25 3.91 4.17
N TYR A 48 -9.00 4.14 3.78
CA TYR A 48 -8.28 5.39 4.00
C TYR A 48 -7.86 6.05 2.70
N ASN A 49 -8.22 7.33 2.56
CA ASN A 49 -7.64 8.19 1.55
C ASN A 49 -6.26 8.68 2.03
N LYS A 50 -5.21 8.35 1.28
CA LYS A 50 -3.84 8.82 1.54
C LYS A 50 -3.38 9.83 0.50
N ARG A 51 -2.58 10.81 0.94
CA ARG A 51 -2.09 11.95 0.11
C ARG A 51 -0.64 11.75 -0.30
N MET A 52 0.09 10.92 0.43
CA MET A 52 1.48 10.58 0.17
C MET A 52 1.63 9.09 -0.17
N PRO A 53 2.81 8.63 -0.63
CA PRO A 53 3.03 7.25 -1.02
C PRO A 53 2.74 6.23 0.08
N SER A 54 3.28 6.44 1.29
CA SER A 54 3.07 5.54 2.42
C SER A 54 1.63 5.61 2.93
N ALA A 55 1.03 4.45 3.22
CA ALA A 55 -0.28 4.36 3.86
C ALA A 55 -0.27 4.79 5.33
N PHE A 56 0.90 4.90 5.97
CA PHE A 56 1.03 5.38 7.35
C PHE A 56 1.19 6.89 7.45
N PHE A 57 1.73 7.53 6.41
CA PHE A 57 2.04 8.95 6.46
C PHE A 57 0.76 9.79 6.48
N GLU A 58 0.56 10.52 7.58
CA GLU A 58 -0.61 11.39 7.83
C GLU A 58 -1.97 10.66 7.69
N THR A 59 -2.02 9.38 8.09
CA THR A 59 -3.28 8.61 8.20
C THR A 59 -3.42 8.03 9.62
N PRO A 60 -4.65 7.66 10.04
CA PRO A 60 -4.85 7.02 11.33
C PRO A 60 -4.54 5.50 11.33
N LEU A 61 -3.98 4.96 10.24
CA LEU A 61 -3.72 3.52 10.08
C LEU A 61 -2.89 2.95 11.23
N ARG A 62 -1.84 3.65 11.66
CA ARG A 62 -1.00 3.21 12.79
C ARG A 62 -1.81 3.04 14.07
N SER A 63 -2.61 4.04 14.41
CA SER A 63 -3.42 4.02 15.64
C SER A 63 -4.45 2.90 15.59
N PHE A 64 -5.04 2.65 14.42
CA PHE A 64 -5.95 1.53 14.19
C PHE A 64 -5.26 0.18 14.42
N LEU A 65 -4.12 -0.07 13.76
CA LEU A 65 -3.38 -1.33 13.91
C LEU A 65 -2.91 -1.56 15.35
N GLN A 66 -2.46 -0.50 16.04
CA GLN A 66 -2.05 -0.58 17.44
C GLN A 66 -3.21 -0.92 18.37
N TRP A 67 -4.38 -0.30 18.15
CA TRP A 67 -5.59 -0.62 18.90
C TRP A 67 -5.98 -2.10 18.78
N HIS A 68 -5.88 -2.64 17.56
CA HIS A 68 -6.14 -4.05 17.27
C HIS A 68 -5.00 -4.99 17.67
N ARG A 69 -3.92 -4.47 18.25
CA ARG A 69 -2.72 -5.24 18.64
C ARG A 69 -2.13 -6.04 17.48
N VAL A 70 -2.20 -5.49 16.27
CA VAL A 70 -1.56 -6.08 15.09
C VAL A 70 -0.05 -5.99 15.25
N ASP A 71 0.66 -7.08 14.98
CA ASP A 71 2.13 -7.15 14.99
C ASP A 71 2.72 -7.34 13.58
N THR A 72 1.89 -7.78 12.62
CA THR A 72 2.30 -8.19 11.28
C THR A 72 1.35 -7.59 10.24
N VAL A 73 1.89 -7.02 9.18
CA VAL A 73 1.11 -6.49 8.04
C VAL A 73 1.52 -7.19 6.75
N VAL A 74 0.53 -7.52 5.93
CA VAL A 74 0.72 -8.00 4.55
C VAL A 74 0.42 -6.85 3.61
N VAL A 75 1.40 -6.41 2.82
CA VAL A 75 1.30 -5.24 1.95
C VAL A 75 1.21 -5.68 0.50
N THR A 76 0.11 -5.32 -0.16
CA THR A 76 -0.20 -5.65 -1.56
C THR A 76 -0.49 -4.38 -2.38
N GLY A 77 -0.63 -4.52 -3.70
CA GLY A 77 -1.06 -3.43 -4.59
C GLY A 77 0.06 -2.78 -5.39
N GLY A 78 -0.09 -1.49 -5.74
CA GLY A 78 0.84 -0.81 -6.63
C GLY A 78 0.97 0.70 -6.41
N SER A 79 2.08 1.32 -6.83
CA SER A 79 3.24 0.66 -7.44
C SER A 79 4.20 0.05 -6.41
N THR A 80 4.91 -1.02 -6.78
CA THR A 80 5.94 -1.68 -5.96
C THR A 80 7.02 -0.70 -5.50
N SER A 81 7.60 0.06 -6.43
CA SER A 81 8.65 1.06 -6.17
C SER A 81 8.17 2.31 -5.43
N GLY A 82 6.85 2.55 -5.41
CA GLY A 82 6.23 3.73 -4.83
C GLY A 82 5.51 3.41 -3.52
N CYS A 83 4.20 3.22 -3.62
CA CYS A 83 3.31 3.13 -2.46
C CYS A 83 3.58 1.87 -1.62
N VAL A 84 3.84 0.73 -2.25
CA VAL A 84 4.14 -0.53 -1.55
C VAL A 84 5.43 -0.38 -0.74
N ARG A 85 6.53 0.00 -1.39
CA ARG A 85 7.82 0.20 -0.71
C ARG A 85 7.74 1.23 0.41
N ALA A 86 7.14 2.40 0.16
CA ALA A 86 7.03 3.44 1.18
C ALA A 86 6.25 2.93 2.41
N THR A 87 5.15 2.20 2.18
CA THR A 87 4.35 1.61 3.26
C THR A 87 5.13 0.52 4.01
N ALA A 88 5.87 -0.33 3.31
CA ALA A 88 6.64 -1.41 3.92
C ALA A 88 7.80 -0.89 4.79
N VAL A 89 8.51 0.14 4.33
CA VAL A 89 9.58 0.79 5.11
C VAL A 89 9.01 1.47 6.36
N ASP A 90 7.87 2.15 6.25
CA ASP A 90 7.22 2.77 7.41
C ASP A 90 6.66 1.72 8.38
N ALA A 91 6.09 0.62 7.88
CA ALA A 91 5.63 -0.49 8.69
C ALA A 91 6.77 -1.05 9.57
N LEU A 92 7.93 -1.33 8.97
CA LEU A 92 9.13 -1.72 9.71
C LEU A 92 9.52 -0.64 10.74
N SER A 93 9.54 0.63 10.33
CA SER A 93 9.94 1.75 11.20
C SER A 93 9.03 1.91 12.43
N TYR A 94 7.77 1.50 12.31
CA TYR A 94 6.81 1.45 13.43
C TYR A 94 6.83 0.13 14.21
N GLY A 95 7.68 -0.82 13.83
CA GLY A 95 7.89 -2.09 14.55
C GLY A 95 6.99 -3.23 14.11
N PHE A 96 6.31 -3.12 12.96
CA PHE A 96 5.52 -4.22 12.40
C PHE A 96 6.43 -5.17 11.60
N ARG A 97 6.20 -6.48 11.74
CA ARG A 97 6.69 -7.45 10.76
C ARG A 97 5.96 -7.20 9.45
N THR A 98 6.69 -7.05 8.35
CA THR A 98 6.11 -6.72 7.05
C THR A 98 6.30 -7.88 6.09
N ILE A 99 5.22 -8.30 5.44
CA ILE A 99 5.23 -9.35 4.40
C ILE A 99 4.75 -8.71 3.10
N VAL A 100 5.44 -8.99 2.00
CA VAL A 100 5.07 -8.53 0.65
C VAL A 100 4.96 -9.76 -0.25
N PRO A 101 3.73 -10.24 -0.55
CA PRO A 101 3.53 -11.34 -1.48
C PRO A 101 3.84 -10.87 -2.90
N ILE A 102 4.87 -11.43 -3.54
CA ILE A 102 5.45 -10.89 -4.78
C ILE A 102 4.42 -10.74 -5.90
N GLU A 103 3.56 -11.75 -6.08
CA GLU A 103 2.54 -11.81 -7.14
C GLU A 103 1.37 -10.82 -6.93
N THR A 104 1.29 -10.19 -5.75
CA THR A 104 0.25 -9.20 -5.43
C THR A 104 0.73 -7.77 -5.61
N THR A 105 1.96 -7.57 -6.08
CA THR A 105 2.51 -6.24 -6.32
C THR A 105 2.74 -6.00 -7.80
N ALA A 106 2.52 -4.75 -8.23
CA ALA A 106 2.68 -4.37 -9.63
C ALA A 106 3.44 -3.06 -9.77
N ASP A 107 4.17 -2.93 -10.87
CA ASP A 107 4.79 -1.66 -11.26
C ASP A 107 4.71 -1.46 -12.77
N LYS A 108 5.00 -0.24 -13.22
CA LYS A 108 4.97 0.14 -14.63
C LYS A 108 6.09 -0.52 -15.47
N HIS A 109 7.15 -1.02 -14.84
CA HIS A 109 8.28 -1.66 -15.51
C HIS A 109 8.99 -2.62 -14.55
N GLU A 110 9.50 -3.72 -15.09
CA GLU A 110 10.16 -4.79 -14.35
C GLU A 110 11.41 -4.33 -13.58
N SER A 111 12.20 -3.41 -14.15
CA SER A 111 13.49 -3.02 -13.59
C SER A 111 13.38 -2.44 -12.18
N TYR A 112 12.51 -1.45 -11.97
CA TYR A 112 12.28 -0.89 -10.64
C TYR A 112 11.33 -1.74 -9.80
N HIS A 113 10.52 -2.61 -10.39
CA HIS A 113 9.76 -3.59 -9.62
C HIS A 113 10.72 -4.52 -8.86
N PHE A 114 11.59 -5.24 -9.58
CA PHE A 114 12.50 -6.21 -8.98
C PHE A 114 13.63 -5.57 -8.16
N ALA A 115 14.13 -4.39 -8.57
CA ALA A 115 15.12 -3.68 -7.76
C ALA A 115 14.57 -3.31 -6.38
N ASN A 116 13.31 -2.85 -6.30
CA ASN A 116 12.69 -2.50 -5.03
C ASN A 116 12.29 -3.74 -4.22
N LEU A 117 11.82 -4.82 -4.85
CA LEU A 117 11.59 -6.09 -4.15
C LEU A 117 12.87 -6.67 -3.56
N THR A 118 13.99 -6.57 -4.28
CA THR A 118 15.30 -6.99 -3.76
C THR A 118 15.68 -6.20 -2.52
N ASP A 119 15.52 -4.87 -2.57
CA ASP A 119 15.78 -3.99 -1.44
C ASP A 119 14.87 -4.28 -0.23
N LEU A 120 13.58 -4.56 -0.49
CA LEU A 120 12.60 -4.96 0.52
C LEU A 120 13.01 -6.28 1.18
N ALA A 121 13.28 -7.31 0.40
CA ALA A 121 13.67 -8.64 0.87
C ALA A 121 14.93 -8.61 1.73
N LEU A 122 15.91 -7.76 1.39
CA LEU A 122 17.18 -7.70 2.10
C LEU A 122 17.12 -6.93 3.42
N LYS A 123 16.17 -6.00 3.58
CA LYS A 123 16.25 -4.96 4.63
C LYS A 123 14.95 -4.68 5.37
N TYR A 124 13.80 -4.82 4.72
CA TYR A 124 12.57 -4.18 5.18
C TYR A 124 11.36 -5.10 5.35
N ALA A 125 11.27 -6.18 4.57
CA ALA A 125 10.10 -7.05 4.55
C ALA A 125 10.47 -8.47 4.10
N ASP A 126 9.65 -9.43 4.53
CA ASP A 126 9.67 -10.77 3.97
C ASP A 126 8.98 -10.73 2.61
N VAL A 127 9.73 -10.89 1.52
CA VAL A 127 9.18 -11.01 0.17
C VAL A 127 9.06 -12.49 -0.16
N VAL A 128 7.82 -12.97 -0.25
CA VAL A 128 7.47 -14.40 -0.35
C VAL A 128 6.39 -14.63 -1.40
N ASP A 129 6.12 -15.88 -1.73
CA ASP A 129 5.05 -16.25 -2.65
C ASP A 129 3.68 -16.13 -1.97
N VAL A 130 2.64 -15.81 -2.74
CA VAL A 130 1.25 -15.74 -2.23
C VAL A 130 0.80 -17.02 -1.55
N ALA A 131 1.22 -18.18 -2.06
CA ALA A 131 0.87 -19.47 -1.50
C ALA A 131 1.34 -19.60 -0.04
N GLU A 132 2.56 -19.17 0.27
CA GLU A 132 3.12 -19.20 1.64
C GLU A 132 2.31 -18.32 2.59
N VAL A 133 1.88 -17.14 2.12
CA VAL A 133 1.06 -16.22 2.92
C VAL A 133 -0.32 -16.80 3.19
N ILE A 134 -0.95 -17.43 2.19
CA ILE A 134 -2.24 -18.11 2.37
C ILE A 134 -2.10 -19.23 3.41
N GLU A 135 -1.12 -20.11 3.25
CA GLU A 135 -0.86 -21.20 4.21
C GLU A 135 -0.66 -20.68 5.63
N TYR A 136 0.11 -19.61 5.80
CA TYR A 136 0.34 -18.93 7.07
C TYR A 136 -0.95 -18.39 7.71
N LEU A 137 -1.83 -17.77 6.91
CA LEU A 137 -3.11 -17.23 7.40
C LEU A 137 -4.09 -18.34 7.76
N GLU A 138 -4.16 -19.41 6.98
CA GLU A 138 -5.02 -20.55 7.24
C GLU A 138 -4.61 -21.32 8.50
N ALA A 139 -3.31 -21.50 8.71
CA ALA A 139 -2.79 -22.11 9.92
C ALA A 139 -3.17 -21.32 11.18
N ARG A 140 -3.23 -19.98 11.10
CA ARG A 140 -3.69 -19.12 12.22
C ARG A 140 -5.19 -19.13 12.44
N ARG A 141 -5.99 -19.24 11.38
CA ARG A 141 -7.46 -19.33 11.50
C ARG A 141 -7.91 -20.59 12.22
N ASN A 142 -7.11 -21.66 12.12
CA ASN A 142 -7.41 -22.97 12.70
C ASN A 142 -6.78 -23.20 14.09
N ALA A 143 -6.02 -22.23 14.60
CA ALA A 143 -5.37 -22.27 15.92
C ALA A 143 -6.23 -21.56 16.98
#